data_AF-A0A7S0XUS7-F1
#
_entry.id   AF-A0A7S0XUS7-F1
#
_cell.length_a   1.000
_cell.length_b   1.000
_cell.length_c   1.000
_cell.angle_alpha   90.00
_cell.angle_beta   90.00
_cell.angle_gamma   90.00
#
_symmetry.space_group_name_H-M   'P 1'
#
loop_
_entity.id
_entity.type
_entity.pdbx_description
1 polymer ?
#
loop_
_entity_poly.entity_id
_entity_poly.type
_entity_poly.pdbx_seq_one_letter_code
_entity_poly.pdbx_strand_id
1 'polypeptide(L)'
;ASTCSSSSSSSSARRPPAVPGEDGANPPRRAATTTLAGQRRRKTHFVFTSNVDTMFERAGFPRNSIFEIHGNVTEWQCGTNCGADTWRLPNTHRFHVGSDMLAPRFRPPPAAAQPSEE
;
A
#
# COMPACT_ATOMS: atom_id res chain seq x y z
N ALA A 1 16.35 23.91 -32.09
CA ALA A 1 16.19 22.64 -32.81
C ALA A 1 17.00 21.58 -32.08
N SER A 2 16.33 20.65 -31.41
CA SER A 2 16.96 19.49 -30.78
C SER A 2 16.01 18.33 -30.96
N THR A 3 16.30 17.51 -31.96
CA THR A 3 15.60 16.27 -32.29
C THR A 3 15.91 15.20 -31.26
N CYS A 4 14.89 14.57 -30.66
CA CYS A 4 15.07 13.31 -29.93
C CYS A 4 14.61 12.16 -30.82
N SER A 5 15.53 11.25 -31.10
CA SER A 5 15.36 10.12 -32.02
C SER A 5 14.63 8.98 -31.32
N SER A 6 13.49 8.57 -31.87
CA SER A 6 12.72 7.41 -31.40
C SER A 6 13.51 6.13 -31.63
N SER A 7 13.91 5.46 -30.55
CA SER A 7 14.53 4.13 -30.58
C SER A 7 13.51 3.11 -30.07
N SER A 8 12.81 2.45 -30.99
CA SER A 8 11.91 1.33 -30.70
C SER A 8 12.72 0.14 -30.22
N SER A 9 12.59 -0.24 -28.94
CA SER A 9 13.19 -1.47 -28.41
C SER A 9 12.09 -2.43 -27.98
N SER A 10 11.81 -3.39 -28.86
CA SER A 10 10.93 -4.54 -28.61
C SER A 10 11.47 -5.35 -27.42
N SER A 11 10.84 -5.24 -26.25
CA SER A 11 11.21 -6.08 -25.10
C SER A 11 10.36 -7.34 -25.10
N SER A 12 10.94 -8.43 -25.63
CA SER A 12 10.44 -9.79 -25.44
C SER A 12 10.30 -10.10 -23.96
N ALA A 13 9.11 -10.53 -23.54
CA ALA A 13 8.83 -10.96 -22.18
C ALA A 13 9.77 -12.12 -21.77
N ARG A 14 10.73 -11.84 -20.89
CA ARG A 14 11.53 -12.88 -20.23
C ARG A 14 10.69 -13.55 -19.14
N ARG A 15 10.55 -14.86 -19.27
CA ARG A 15 9.91 -15.75 -18.28
C ARG A 15 10.82 -15.87 -17.03
N PRO A 16 10.30 -15.71 -15.80
CA PRO A 16 11.14 -15.82 -14.59
C PRO A 16 11.46 -17.29 -14.25
N PRO A 17 12.64 -17.55 -13.65
CA PRO A 17 13.05 -18.90 -13.22
C PRO A 17 12.31 -19.35 -11.95
N ALA A 18 12.17 -20.66 -11.78
CA ALA A 18 11.61 -21.27 -10.57
C ALA A 18 12.60 -21.19 -9.40
N VAL A 19 12.11 -20.88 -8.19
CA VAL A 19 12.90 -20.84 -6.95
C VAL A 19 12.47 -21.99 -6.02
N PRO A 20 13.40 -22.79 -5.48
CA PRO A 20 13.10 -23.84 -4.50
C PRO A 20 13.30 -23.39 -3.05
N GLY A 21 12.53 -24.01 -2.15
CA GLY A 21 12.94 -24.36 -0.77
C GLY A 21 12.86 -23.27 0.29
N GLU A 22 11.87 -23.38 1.17
CA GLU A 22 11.71 -22.56 2.38
C GLU A 22 12.42 -23.22 3.55
N ASP A 23 13.09 -22.46 4.42
CA ASP A 23 13.36 -22.91 5.80
C ASP A 23 13.56 -21.71 6.76
N GLY A 24 12.69 -21.63 7.76
CA GLY A 24 13.04 -21.14 9.10
C GLY A 24 12.85 -19.64 9.43
N ALA A 25 11.62 -19.19 9.66
CA ALA A 25 11.35 -17.92 10.35
C ALA A 25 10.49 -18.09 11.62
N ASN A 26 11.06 -17.63 12.74
CA ASN A 26 10.43 -17.46 14.06
C ASN A 26 9.19 -16.54 13.95
N PRO A 27 8.00 -16.90 14.50
CA PRO A 27 6.79 -16.11 14.27
C PRO A 27 6.78 -14.80 15.09
N PRO A 28 6.45 -13.64 14.49
CA PRO A 28 6.24 -12.42 15.26
C PRO A 28 4.90 -12.49 16.01
N ARG A 29 4.94 -11.95 17.23
CA ARG A 29 3.85 -11.93 18.21
C ARG A 29 2.55 -11.36 17.62
N ARG A 30 1.45 -12.02 17.97
CA ARG A 30 0.05 -11.76 17.61
C ARG A 30 -0.29 -10.27 17.58
N ALA A 31 -0.32 -9.68 16.38
CA ALA A 31 -1.19 -8.56 16.08
C ALA A 31 -2.54 -9.14 15.63
N ALA A 32 -3.63 -8.70 16.24
CA ALA A 32 -4.98 -9.08 15.84
C ALA A 32 -5.25 -8.52 14.43
N THR A 33 -4.94 -9.30 13.40
CA THR A 33 -5.36 -9.05 12.03
C THR A 33 -6.86 -9.30 11.96
N THR A 34 -7.67 -8.26 12.19
CA THR A 34 -9.01 -8.20 11.60
C THR A 34 -8.79 -8.09 10.10
N THR A 35 -8.62 -9.23 9.44
CA THR A 35 -8.61 -9.31 7.99
C THR A 35 -10.01 -8.92 7.55
N LEU A 36 -10.17 -7.77 6.89
CA LEU A 36 -11.35 -7.50 6.04
C LEU A 36 -11.54 -8.63 5.01
N ALA A 37 -10.49 -9.43 4.76
CA ALA A 37 -10.60 -10.77 4.22
C ALA A 37 -11.22 -11.74 5.27
N GLY A 38 -12.50 -11.54 5.58
CA GLY A 38 -13.33 -12.54 6.20
C GLY A 38 -13.17 -13.86 5.44
N GLN A 39 -12.52 -14.82 6.08
CA GLN A 39 -12.21 -16.11 5.52
C GLN A 39 -13.51 -16.82 5.13
N ARG A 40 -13.82 -16.92 3.82
CA ARG A 40 -14.58 -18.03 3.20
C ARG A 40 -14.74 -17.85 1.69
N ARG A 41 -14.24 -18.87 0.96
CA ARG A 41 -14.24 -19.10 -0.50
C ARG A 41 -13.01 -18.50 -1.21
N ARG A 42 -12.33 -19.35 -1.99
CA ARG A 42 -11.38 -18.95 -3.05
C ARG A 42 -12.13 -18.24 -4.18
N LYS A 43 -12.80 -17.13 -3.87
CA LYS A 43 -13.40 -16.26 -4.87
C LYS A 43 -12.30 -15.33 -5.36
N THR A 44 -12.28 -15.12 -6.66
CA THR A 44 -11.55 -14.00 -7.25
C THR A 44 -12.24 -12.73 -6.81
N HIS A 45 -11.48 -11.81 -6.21
CA HIS A 45 -11.97 -10.50 -5.80
C HIS A 45 -11.32 -9.45 -6.68
N PHE A 46 -12.00 -8.31 -6.87
CA PHE A 46 -11.44 -7.11 -7.49
C PHE A 46 -11.76 -5.94 -6.58
N VAL A 47 -10.75 -5.12 -6.31
CA VAL A 47 -10.81 -3.95 -5.42
C VAL A 47 -10.72 -2.71 -6.28
N PHE A 48 -11.76 -1.89 -6.25
CA PHE A 48 -11.75 -0.54 -6.78
C PHE A 48 -11.75 0.42 -5.59
N THR A 49 -10.77 1.31 -5.49
CA THR A 49 -10.62 2.17 -4.31
C THR A 49 -10.10 3.56 -4.67
N SER A 50 -10.55 4.56 -3.91
CA SER A 50 -9.99 5.92 -3.87
C SER A 50 -8.93 6.10 -2.78
N ASN A 51 -8.71 5.09 -1.92
CA ASN A 51 -7.63 5.15 -0.94
C ASN A 51 -6.28 5.10 -1.66
N VAL A 52 -5.28 5.79 -1.09
CA VAL A 52 -3.93 5.91 -1.66
C VAL A 52 -2.86 5.24 -0.79
N ASP A 53 -3.25 4.58 0.29
CA ASP A 53 -2.38 4.07 1.36
C ASP A 53 -1.73 2.70 1.07
N THR A 54 -2.07 2.06 -0.05
CA THR A 54 -1.64 0.70 -0.46
C THR A 54 -1.99 -0.43 0.52
N MET A 55 -2.96 -0.24 1.42
CA MET A 55 -3.23 -1.20 2.49
C MET A 55 -3.78 -2.53 1.97
N PHE A 56 -4.50 -2.55 0.84
CA PHE A 56 -4.95 -3.79 0.20
C PHE A 56 -3.80 -4.65 -0.33
N GLU A 57 -2.81 -4.04 -1.00
CA GLU A 57 -1.60 -4.73 -1.44
C GLU A 57 -0.86 -5.31 -0.23
N ARG A 58 -0.71 -4.52 0.84
CA ARG A 58 -0.08 -4.97 2.11
C ARG A 58 -0.85 -6.07 2.85
N ALA A 59 -2.17 -6.12 2.69
CA ALA A 59 -3.03 -7.17 3.25
C ALA A 59 -2.98 -8.48 2.43
N GLY A 60 -2.23 -8.51 1.33
CA GLY A 60 -2.02 -9.72 0.51
C GLY A 60 -2.95 -9.85 -0.70
N PHE A 61 -3.66 -8.78 -1.09
CA PHE A 61 -4.42 -8.80 -2.35
C PHE A 61 -3.47 -8.73 -3.55
N PRO A 62 -3.68 -9.55 -4.60
CA PRO A 62 -2.90 -9.46 -5.83
C PRO A 62 -2.99 -8.07 -6.47
N ARG A 63 -1.86 -7.45 -6.86
CA ARG A 63 -1.84 -6.10 -7.45
C ARG A 63 -2.70 -5.98 -8.71
N ASN A 64 -2.79 -7.04 -9.51
CA ASN A 64 -3.64 -7.09 -10.72
C ASN A 64 -5.15 -7.14 -10.40
N SER A 65 -5.52 -7.30 -9.14
CA SER A 65 -6.89 -7.25 -8.66
C SER A 65 -7.23 -5.95 -7.93
N ILE A 66 -6.34 -4.96 -7.93
CA ILE A 66 -6.52 -3.68 -7.25
C ILE A 66 -6.43 -2.56 -8.29
N PHE A 67 -7.43 -1.69 -8.31
CA PHE A 67 -7.44 -0.47 -9.10
C PHE A 67 -7.59 0.74 -8.17
N GLU A 68 -6.53 1.53 -8.09
CA GLU A 68 -6.43 2.74 -7.27
C GLU A 68 -6.65 3.96 -8.18
N ILE A 69 -7.85 4.55 -8.15
CA ILE A 69 -8.23 5.62 -9.10
C ILE A 69 -7.40 6.90 -8.95
N HIS A 70 -6.83 7.14 -7.77
CA HIS A 70 -5.99 8.30 -7.48
C HIS A 70 -4.49 7.98 -7.48
N GLY A 71 -4.10 6.75 -7.85
CA GLY A 71 -2.76 6.23 -7.62
C GLY A 71 -2.51 5.93 -6.15
N ASN A 72 -1.24 5.90 -5.73
CA ASN A 72 -0.88 5.66 -4.33
C ASN A 72 0.35 6.45 -3.86
N VAL A 73 0.51 6.57 -2.54
CA VAL A 73 1.59 7.35 -1.90
C VAL A 73 2.97 6.71 -2.01
N THR A 74 3.06 5.48 -2.52
CA THR A 74 4.35 4.78 -2.71
C THR A 74 4.95 5.00 -4.10
N GLU A 75 4.23 5.73 -4.96
CA GLU A 75 4.66 6.12 -6.30
C GLU A 75 4.85 7.64 -6.37
N TRP A 76 5.87 8.05 -7.12
CA TRP A 76 6.24 9.43 -7.38
C TRP A 76 5.95 9.76 -8.83
N GLN A 77 5.67 11.03 -9.07
CA GLN A 77 5.46 11.59 -10.39
C GLN A 77 6.23 12.90 -10.52
N CYS A 78 6.48 13.31 -11.75
CA CYS A 78 7.18 14.56 -12.00
C CYS A 78 6.33 15.75 -11.57
N GLY A 79 6.88 16.63 -10.72
CA GLY A 79 6.15 17.79 -10.19
C GLY A 79 5.76 18.83 -11.25
N THR A 80 6.41 18.82 -12.42
CA THR A 80 6.04 19.70 -13.55
C THR A 80 4.99 19.07 -14.48
N ASN A 81 4.45 17.89 -14.11
CA ASN A 81 3.48 17.15 -14.90
C ASN A 81 3.95 16.92 -16.36
N CYS A 82 5.21 16.52 -16.55
CA CYS A 82 5.80 16.32 -17.88
C CYS A 82 5.21 15.15 -18.69
N GLY A 83 4.19 14.46 -18.18
CA GLY A 83 3.57 13.30 -18.82
C GLY A 83 4.42 12.03 -18.79
N ALA A 84 5.53 12.03 -18.06
CA ALA A 84 6.34 10.84 -17.83
C ALA A 84 5.68 9.86 -16.84
N ASP A 85 6.13 8.61 -16.88
CA ASP A 85 5.68 7.53 -16.00
C ASP A 85 5.83 7.86 -14.51
N THR A 86 5.08 7.14 -13.67
CA THR A 86 5.29 7.13 -12.22
C THR A 86 6.43 6.17 -11.85
N TRP A 87 7.10 6.44 -10.73
CA TRP A 87 8.19 5.59 -10.24
C TRP A 87 8.04 5.29 -8.75
N ARG A 88 8.51 4.13 -8.30
CA ARG A 88 8.43 3.81 -6.86
C ARG A 88 9.30 4.74 -6.03
N LEU A 89 8.76 5.20 -4.91
CA LEU A 89 9.46 5.95 -3.88
C LEU A 89 10.67 5.15 -3.38
N PRO A 90 11.91 5.66 -3.56
CA PRO A 90 13.11 4.99 -3.07
C PRO A 90 13.10 4.87 -1.54
N ASN A 91 13.67 3.79 -1.01
CA ASN A 91 13.78 3.60 0.45
C ASN A 91 14.57 4.73 1.13
N THR A 92 15.51 5.35 0.42
CA THR A 92 16.33 6.47 0.91
C THR A 92 15.54 7.77 1.14
N HIS A 93 14.35 7.89 0.56
CA HIS A 93 13.50 9.09 0.65
C HIS A 93 12.27 8.85 1.53
N ARG A 94 12.32 7.85 2.41
CA ARG A 94 11.28 7.59 3.41
C ARG A 94 11.62 8.32 4.70
N PHE A 95 10.60 8.91 5.32
CA PHE A 95 10.75 9.57 6.60
C PHE A 95 10.96 8.54 7.72
N HIS A 96 11.92 8.82 8.60
CA HIS A 96 12.06 8.07 9.85
C HIS A 96 11.03 8.58 10.85
N VAL A 97 10.02 7.75 11.16
CA VAL A 97 8.99 8.09 12.14
C VAL A 97 9.47 7.69 13.53
N GLY A 98 9.91 8.68 14.31
CA GLY A 98 10.31 8.51 15.70
C GLY A 98 9.10 8.41 16.65
N SER A 99 9.38 8.05 17.91
CA SER A 99 8.35 7.94 18.96
C SER A 99 7.71 9.29 19.34
N ASP A 100 8.42 10.38 19.09
CA ASP A 100 8.00 11.78 19.25
C ASP A 100 6.97 12.23 18.20
N MET A 101 6.91 11.53 17.06
CA MET A 101 5.98 11.80 15.96
C MET A 101 4.65 11.02 16.09
N LEU A 102 4.47 10.27 17.18
CA LEU A 102 3.23 9.53 17.44
C LEU A 102 2.13 10.46 17.90
N ALA A 103 0.92 10.28 17.38
CA ALA A 103 -0.25 11.00 17.84
C ALA A 103 -0.47 10.78 19.36
N PRO A 104 -0.93 11.79 20.11
CA PRO A 104 -1.29 11.62 21.51
C PRO A 104 -2.25 10.45 21.69
N ARG A 105 -2.09 9.67 22.76
CA ARG A 105 -3.04 8.59 23.07
C ARG A 105 -4.43 9.20 23.21
N PHE A 106 -5.40 8.62 22.51
CA PHE A 106 -6.80 9.02 22.60
C PHE A 106 -7.24 8.99 24.06
N ARG A 107 -7.72 10.15 24.56
CA ARG A 107 -8.35 10.25 25.87
C ARG A 107 -9.87 10.31 25.62
N PRO A 108 -10.64 9.28 26.01
CA PRO A 108 -12.07 9.37 25.87
C PRO A 108 -12.59 10.56 26.69
N PRO A 109 -13.62 11.27 26.21
CA PRO A 109 -14.27 12.29 27.00
C PRO A 109 -14.79 11.68 28.32
N PRO A 110 -14.84 12.44 29.42
CA PRO A 110 -15.47 11.96 30.65
C PRO A 110 -16.90 11.49 30.33
N ALA A 111 -17.33 10.38 30.94
CA ALA A 111 -18.67 9.87 30.74
C ALA A 111 -19.69 11.00 30.99
N ALA A 112 -20.63 11.19 30.07
CA ALA A 112 -21.69 12.17 30.24
C ALA A 112 -22.39 11.88 31.58
N ALA A 113 -22.44 12.90 32.46
CA ALA A 113 -23.22 12.84 33.68
C ALA A 113 -24.64 12.41 33.28
N GLN A 114 -25.08 11.26 33.78
CA GLN A 114 -26.44 10.80 33.55
C GLN A 114 -27.38 11.91 34.08
N PRO A 115 -28.37 12.37 33.31
CA PRO A 115 -29.34 13.31 33.85
C PRO A 115 -30.00 12.65 35.06
N SER A 116 -30.01 13.36 36.19
CA SER A 116 -30.78 12.95 37.36
C SER A 116 -32.24 12.88 36.97
N GLU A 117 -32.85 11.70 37.05
CA GLU A 117 -34.30 11.54 36.95
C GLU A 117 -34.94 12.32 38.11
N GLU A 118 -35.85 13.25 37.79
CA GLU A 118 -36.71 13.97 38.73
C GLU A 118 -38.10 13.33 38.77
#